data_AF-A0A218P5I7-F1
#
_entry.id   AF-A0A218P5I7-F1
#
_cell.length_a   1.000
_cell.length_b   1.000
_cell.length_c   1.000
_cell.angle_alpha   90.00
_cell.angle_beta   90.00
_cell.angle_gamma   90.00
#
_symmetry.space_group_name_H-M   'P 1'
#
loop_
_entity.id
_entity.type
_entity.pdbx_description
1 polymer ?
#
loop_
_entity_poly.entity_id
_entity_poly.type
_entity_poly.pdbx_seq_one_letter_code
_entity_poly.pdbx_strand_id
1 'polypeptide(L)'
;MRRTVLLALTIALMLPVSGCIGGPAGTATEPTESRNIHPGYGEFNAGNVLIGDGEVMMDHYGLVIPVNRTAILKGIIFAREYRVSSGNGSDTTGYYGGKVELKAYLADIFVQYAWKALESGLKPVSELEVEITPETVEVKPGKNEAFEVKIDTSEVTLGKTYYLYIVAFGGDGWKGWAVVEVITEETTVTKETEND
;
A
#
# COMPACT_ATOMS: atom_id res chain seq x y z
N MET A 1 72.48 -64.61 2.37
CA MET A 1 71.50 -65.44 3.09
C MET A 1 70.36 -64.53 3.56
N ARG A 2 69.12 -64.92 3.22
CA ARG A 2 67.81 -64.58 3.82
C ARG A 2 67.89 -63.77 5.14
N ARG A 3 67.12 -62.69 5.37
CA ARG A 3 65.64 -62.68 5.47
C ARG A 3 65.11 -61.24 5.57
N THR A 4 64.04 -60.98 4.83
CA THR A 4 63.09 -59.87 4.95
C THR A 4 62.40 -59.88 6.32
N VAL A 5 62.24 -58.72 6.97
CA VAL A 5 61.13 -58.44 7.89
C VAL A 5 60.73 -56.97 7.71
N LEU A 6 59.52 -56.78 7.18
CA LEU A 6 58.73 -55.55 7.24
C LEU A 6 58.44 -55.23 8.70
N LEU A 7 58.59 -53.97 9.16
CA LEU A 7 57.77 -53.49 10.25
C LEU A 7 57.44 -52.01 10.06
N ALA A 8 56.15 -51.74 10.25
CA ALA A 8 55.44 -50.56 9.81
C ALA A 8 55.71 -49.33 10.68
N LEU A 9 55.57 -48.19 10.01
CA LEU A 9 55.55 -46.83 10.53
C LEU A 9 54.42 -46.65 11.56
N THR A 10 54.73 -46.19 12.77
CA THR A 10 53.73 -45.59 13.66
C THR A 10 54.41 -44.55 14.53
N ILE A 11 54.36 -43.28 14.08
CA ILE A 11 54.77 -42.12 14.87
C ILE A 11 53.56 -41.73 15.72
N ALA A 12 53.65 -41.99 17.02
CA ALA A 12 52.68 -41.53 18.01
C ALA A 12 52.93 -40.03 18.30
N LEU A 13 52.12 -39.17 17.68
CA LEU A 13 52.07 -37.75 17.98
C LEU A 13 51.12 -37.52 19.16
N MET A 14 51.65 -37.24 20.35
CA MET A 14 50.85 -36.81 21.49
C MET A 14 50.50 -35.32 21.34
N LEU A 15 49.26 -35.04 20.95
CA LEU A 15 48.66 -33.70 20.97
C LEU A 15 47.97 -33.47 22.33
N PRO A 16 48.07 -32.27 22.93
CA PRO A 16 47.30 -31.91 24.11
C PRO A 16 45.80 -31.85 23.77
N VAL A 17 45.00 -32.59 24.53
CA VAL A 17 43.54 -32.53 24.53
C VAL A 17 43.11 -31.26 25.27
N SER A 18 42.90 -30.17 24.54
CA SER A 18 41.98 -29.10 24.97
C SER A 18 40.69 -29.28 24.18
N GLY A 19 39.75 -30.02 24.78
CA GLY A 19 38.38 -30.10 24.29
C GLY A 19 37.67 -28.77 24.49
N CYS A 20 37.43 -28.05 23.40
CA CYS A 20 36.26 -27.17 23.34
C CYS A 20 35.10 -28.06 22.89
N ILE A 21 34.20 -28.33 23.82
CA ILE A 21 32.90 -28.94 23.58
C ILE A 21 32.20 -28.08 22.52
N GLY A 22 32.06 -28.62 21.31
CA GLY A 22 31.16 -28.11 20.30
C GLY A 22 29.73 -28.31 20.80
N GLY A 23 29.19 -27.30 21.47
CA GLY A 23 27.75 -27.21 21.71
C GLY A 23 27.01 -27.21 20.37
N PRO A 24 25.79 -27.78 20.31
CA PRO A 24 25.01 -27.76 19.10
C PRO A 24 24.86 -26.30 18.64
N ALA A 25 25.16 -26.08 17.36
CA ALA A 25 24.96 -24.82 16.67
C ALA A 25 23.59 -24.29 17.07
N GLY A 26 23.59 -23.15 17.78
CA GLY A 26 22.36 -22.42 18.07
C GLY A 26 21.60 -22.31 16.77
N THR A 27 20.37 -22.81 16.77
CA THR A 27 19.37 -22.47 15.78
C THR A 27 19.50 -20.98 15.52
N ALA A 28 19.98 -20.63 14.32
CA ALA A 28 19.84 -19.28 13.81
C ALA A 28 18.36 -18.96 13.97
N THR A 29 18.04 -18.18 14.98
CA THR A 29 16.71 -17.63 15.13
C THR A 29 16.63 -16.74 13.91
N GLU A 30 15.82 -17.13 12.93
CA GLU A 30 15.49 -16.24 11.82
C GLU A 30 15.21 -14.86 12.44
N PRO A 31 15.76 -13.77 11.87
CA PRO A 31 15.50 -12.45 12.41
C PRO A 31 13.99 -12.35 12.50
N THR A 32 13.48 -12.28 13.73
CA THR A 32 12.05 -12.15 13.97
C THR A 32 11.71 -10.89 13.22
N GLU A 33 11.01 -11.01 12.08
CA GLU A 33 10.57 -9.85 11.31
C GLU A 33 9.99 -8.91 12.33
N SER A 34 10.60 -7.72 12.45
CA SER A 34 10.14 -6.73 13.40
C SER A 34 8.69 -6.47 13.00
N ARG A 35 7.75 -7.00 13.79
CA ARG A 35 6.33 -6.81 13.53
C ARG A 35 6.11 -5.31 13.60
N ASN A 36 5.98 -4.70 12.43
CA ASN A 36 5.68 -3.29 12.29
C ASN A 36 4.32 -3.07 12.96
N ILE A 37 4.31 -2.45 14.14
CA ILE A 37 3.07 -2.12 14.84
C ILE A 37 2.56 -0.82 14.21
N HIS A 38 1.59 -0.94 13.33
CA HIS A 38 0.96 0.23 12.73
C HIS A 38 0.16 1.01 13.78
N PRO A 39 0.20 2.35 13.75
CA PRO A 39 -0.67 3.19 14.57
C PRO A 39 -2.13 2.77 14.45
N GLY A 40 -2.79 2.63 15.61
CA GLY A 40 -4.18 2.15 15.68
C GLY A 40 -4.38 0.73 15.17
N TYR A 41 -3.34 -0.08 15.02
CA TYR A 41 -3.42 -1.42 14.44
C TYR A 41 -4.04 -1.44 13.03
N GLY A 42 -3.82 -0.37 12.25
CA GLY A 42 -4.39 -0.21 10.91
C GLY A 42 -5.83 0.31 10.88
N GLU A 43 -6.35 0.78 12.02
CA GLU A 43 -7.67 1.39 12.13
C GLU A 43 -7.72 2.84 11.65
N PHE A 44 -6.58 3.50 11.46
CA PHE A 44 -6.54 4.91 11.06
C PHE A 44 -6.10 5.08 9.61
N ASN A 45 -6.62 6.12 8.94
CA ASN A 45 -6.13 6.50 7.62
C ASN A 45 -4.63 6.81 7.69
N ALA A 46 -3.81 6.01 7.01
CA ALA A 46 -2.38 6.25 6.90
C ALA A 46 -2.08 7.63 6.25
N GLY A 47 -3.02 8.23 5.53
CA GLY A 47 -2.86 9.56 4.91
C GLY A 47 -1.75 9.55 3.87
N ASN A 48 -1.64 8.45 3.13
CA ASN A 48 -0.55 8.17 2.22
C ASN A 48 -1.02 7.87 0.79
N VAL A 49 -2.30 8.13 0.51
CA VAL A 49 -2.91 8.06 -0.81
C VAL A 49 -3.33 9.47 -1.19
N LEU A 50 -2.94 9.92 -2.37
CA LEU A 50 -3.32 11.21 -2.95
C LEU A 50 -3.85 10.99 -4.37
N ILE A 51 -4.78 11.84 -4.79
CA ILE A 51 -5.40 11.80 -6.11
C ILE A 51 -5.60 13.21 -6.66
N GLY A 52 -5.62 13.34 -7.99
CA GLY A 52 -5.94 14.60 -8.67
C GLY A 52 -5.58 14.58 -10.15
N ASP A 53 -5.34 15.75 -10.74
CA ASP A 53 -5.03 15.91 -12.18
C ASP A 53 -3.54 15.74 -12.53
N GLY A 54 -2.68 15.60 -11.51
CA GLY A 54 -1.23 15.50 -11.64
C GLY A 54 -0.48 16.79 -11.33
N GLU A 55 -1.13 17.96 -11.42
CA GLU A 55 -0.60 19.22 -10.93
C GLU A 55 -0.99 19.43 -9.47
N VAL A 56 -2.24 19.14 -9.15
CA VAL A 56 -2.79 19.21 -7.80
C VAL A 56 -3.10 17.79 -7.33
N MET A 57 -2.53 17.41 -6.18
CA MET A 57 -2.67 16.08 -5.59
C MET A 57 -3.10 16.22 -4.13
N MET A 58 -4.24 15.64 -3.76
CA MET A 58 -4.82 15.77 -2.42
C MET A 58 -5.53 14.48 -1.97
N ASP A 59 -5.84 14.38 -0.68
CA ASP A 59 -6.58 13.24 -0.10
C ASP A 59 -8.10 13.40 -0.23
N HIS A 60 -8.59 14.58 -0.65
CA HIS A 60 -9.98 14.81 -1.02
C HIS A 60 -10.05 15.76 -2.23
N TYR A 61 -10.30 15.22 -3.42
CA TYR A 61 -10.28 15.95 -4.70
C TYR A 61 -11.67 16.08 -5.32
N GLY A 62 -12.06 17.30 -5.71
CA GLY A 62 -13.32 17.55 -6.40
C GLY A 62 -13.13 17.68 -7.91
N LEU A 63 -14.00 17.04 -8.70
CA LEU A 63 -14.01 17.15 -10.16
C LEU A 63 -15.45 17.21 -10.70
N VAL A 64 -15.67 18.11 -11.65
CA VAL A 64 -16.89 18.13 -12.46
C VAL A 64 -16.65 17.33 -13.74
N ILE A 65 -17.50 16.34 -13.99
CA ILE A 65 -17.45 15.51 -15.19
C ILE A 65 -18.83 15.57 -15.87
N PRO A 66 -18.93 16.05 -17.12
CA PRO A 66 -20.18 15.97 -17.86
C PRO A 66 -20.64 14.51 -17.99
N VAL A 67 -21.95 14.28 -18.05
CA VAL A 67 -22.50 12.93 -18.31
C VAL A 67 -22.02 12.39 -19.66
N ASN A 68 -21.86 11.07 -19.79
CA ASN A 68 -21.32 10.39 -20.97
C ASN A 68 -19.87 10.80 -21.33
N ARG A 69 -19.04 11.02 -20.31
CA ARG A 69 -17.61 11.30 -20.48
C ARG A 69 -16.78 10.37 -19.62
N THR A 70 -15.50 10.31 -19.97
CA THR A 70 -14.50 9.61 -19.16
C THR A 70 -13.50 10.65 -18.66
N ALA A 71 -13.18 10.59 -17.37
CA ALA A 71 -12.06 11.31 -16.80
C ALA A 71 -10.97 10.33 -16.36
N ILE A 72 -9.71 10.78 -16.39
CA ILE A 72 -8.57 10.02 -15.88
C ILE A 72 -7.89 10.89 -14.82
N LEU A 73 -7.86 10.39 -13.60
CA LEU A 73 -7.14 11.00 -12.48
C LEU A 73 -5.82 10.28 -12.26
N LYS A 74 -4.82 11.04 -11.83
CA LYS A 74 -3.53 10.52 -11.36
C LYS A 74 -3.63 10.28 -9.86
N GLY A 75 -3.06 9.16 -9.44
CA GLY A 75 -2.95 8.75 -8.05
C GLY A 75 -1.49 8.57 -7.65
N ILE A 76 -1.18 8.91 -6.41
CA ILE A 76 0.12 8.65 -5.79
C ILE A 76 -0.12 7.93 -4.46
N ILE A 77 0.68 6.91 -4.21
CA ILE A 77 0.79 6.26 -2.91
C ILE A 77 2.24 6.20 -2.46
N PHE A 78 2.50 6.48 -1.19
CA PHE A 78 3.85 6.56 -0.65
C PHE A 78 3.99 5.90 0.72
N ALA A 79 5.21 5.50 1.06
CA ALA A 79 5.51 4.94 2.37
C ALA A 79 5.68 6.06 3.40
N ARG A 80 4.59 6.44 4.05
CA ARG A 80 4.63 7.45 5.12
C ARG A 80 5.33 6.89 6.37
N GLU A 81 6.27 7.66 6.92
CA GLU A 81 6.94 7.35 8.20
C GLU A 81 5.95 7.52 9.36
N TYR A 82 6.01 6.61 10.33
CA TYR A 82 5.39 6.78 11.63
C TYR A 82 6.36 6.41 12.75
N ARG A 83 6.08 6.88 13.96
CA ARG A 83 6.86 6.56 15.16
C ARG A 83 5.96 6.04 16.25
N VAL A 84 6.41 4.98 16.92
CA VAL A 84 5.75 4.38 18.07
C VAL A 84 6.69 4.47 19.26
N SER A 85 6.31 5.25 20.26
CA SER A 85 7.03 5.33 21.53
C SER A 85 6.58 4.22 22.46
N SER A 86 7.54 3.45 22.97
CA SER A 86 7.30 2.45 23.99
C SER A 86 7.40 3.06 25.40
N GLY A 87 6.69 2.48 26.38
CA GLY A 87 6.65 3.01 27.75
C GLY A 87 7.99 3.03 28.50
N ASN A 88 9.02 2.39 27.95
CA ASN A 88 10.40 2.40 28.42
C ASN A 88 11.27 3.49 27.76
N GLY A 89 10.68 4.35 26.91
CA GLY A 89 11.38 5.44 26.22
C GLY A 89 12.13 5.05 24.95
N SER A 90 11.96 3.83 24.44
CA SER A 90 12.47 3.46 23.10
C SER A 90 11.45 3.81 22.03
N ASP A 91 11.87 4.57 21.02
CA ASP A 91 11.08 4.86 19.83
C ASP A 91 11.40 3.87 18.71
N THR A 92 10.37 3.34 18.07
CA THR A 92 10.50 2.56 16.84
C THR A 92 9.94 3.38 15.68
N THR A 93 10.76 3.56 14.64
CA THR A 93 10.32 4.13 13.36
C THR A 93 9.85 3.03 12.44
N GLY A 94 8.67 3.22 11.84
CA GLY A 94 8.10 2.31 10.84
C GLY A 94 7.56 3.07 9.64
N TYR A 95 7.14 2.32 8.62
CA TYR A 95 6.59 2.88 7.39
C TYR A 95 5.33 2.13 6.96
N TYR A 96 4.39 2.85 6.36
CA TYR A 96 3.23 2.25 5.69
C TYR A 96 3.64 1.80 4.27
N GLY A 97 4.36 0.68 4.18
CA GLY A 97 4.89 0.14 2.92
C GLY A 97 4.44 -1.30 2.64
N GLY A 98 5.14 -1.93 1.69
CA GLY A 98 4.91 -3.30 1.25
C GLY A 98 3.95 -3.40 0.07
N LYS A 99 3.45 -4.61 -0.18
CA LYS A 99 2.46 -4.87 -1.23
C LYS A 99 1.11 -4.25 -0.84
N VAL A 100 0.53 -3.50 -1.77
CA VAL A 100 -0.74 -2.80 -1.57
C VAL A 100 -1.72 -3.17 -2.68
N GLU A 101 -2.96 -3.46 -2.30
CA GLU A 101 -4.10 -3.60 -3.20
C GLU A 101 -4.96 -2.32 -3.15
N LEU A 102 -5.29 -1.75 -4.31
CA LEU A 102 -6.13 -0.56 -4.44
C LEU A 102 -7.55 -0.97 -4.86
N LYS A 103 -8.56 -0.39 -4.20
CA LYS A 103 -9.97 -0.63 -4.50
C LYS A 103 -10.78 0.65 -4.47
N ALA A 104 -11.81 0.70 -5.31
CA ALA A 104 -12.77 1.78 -5.34
C ALA A 104 -14.08 1.38 -4.63
N TYR A 105 -14.67 2.33 -3.91
CA TYR A 105 -15.96 2.19 -3.24
C TYR A 105 -16.76 3.49 -3.33
N LEU A 106 -18.09 3.38 -3.23
CA LEU A 106 -18.97 4.52 -3.02
C LEU A 106 -19.41 4.58 -1.56
N ALA A 107 -19.53 5.79 -1.01
CA ALA A 107 -20.21 6.03 0.25
C ALA A 107 -20.84 7.43 0.26
N ASP A 108 -21.58 7.76 1.31
CA ASP A 108 -21.93 9.16 1.55
C ASP A 108 -20.68 9.96 2.01
N ILE A 109 -20.82 11.27 2.13
CA ILE A 109 -19.73 12.13 2.62
C ILE A 109 -19.41 11.81 4.09
N PHE A 110 -18.41 10.96 4.31
CA PHE A 110 -17.89 10.57 5.60
C PHE A 110 -16.42 10.98 5.67
N VAL A 111 -16.16 12.18 6.18
CA VAL A 111 -14.79 12.61 6.50
C VAL A 111 -14.37 11.99 7.83
N GLN A 112 -14.37 10.66 7.90
CA GLN A 112 -13.98 9.89 9.07
C GLN A 112 -12.54 9.41 8.92
N TYR A 113 -11.78 9.53 10.00
CA TYR A 113 -10.38 9.10 10.03
C TYR A 113 -10.22 7.63 10.44
N ALA A 114 -11.27 7.02 11.01
CA ALA A 114 -11.29 5.65 11.50
C ALA A 114 -11.93 4.69 10.49
N TRP A 115 -11.26 3.57 10.23
CA TRP A 115 -11.65 2.57 9.25
C TRP A 115 -13.01 1.95 9.57
N LYS A 116 -13.24 1.51 10.81
CA LYS A 116 -14.50 0.89 11.24
C LYS A 116 -15.71 1.78 11.01
N ALA A 117 -15.55 3.09 11.17
CA ALA A 117 -16.61 4.05 10.87
C ALA A 117 -16.87 4.12 9.36
N LEU A 118 -15.80 4.23 8.56
CA LEU A 118 -15.88 4.31 7.11
C LEU A 118 -16.42 3.01 6.48
N GLU A 119 -15.86 1.86 6.85
CA GLU A 119 -16.14 0.53 6.29
C GLU A 119 -17.62 0.20 6.28
N SER A 120 -18.34 0.57 7.34
CA SER A 120 -19.78 0.33 7.46
C SER A 120 -20.62 1.05 6.39
N GLY A 121 -20.11 2.13 5.82
CA GLY A 121 -20.77 2.93 4.79
C GLY A 121 -20.27 2.63 3.36
N LEU A 122 -19.17 1.89 3.20
CA LEU A 122 -18.62 1.57 1.89
C LEU A 122 -19.51 0.59 1.15
N LYS A 123 -19.80 0.91 -0.11
CA LYS A 123 -20.56 0.09 -1.05
C LYS A 123 -19.71 -0.20 -2.29
N PRO A 124 -19.87 -1.36 -2.93
CA PRO A 124 -19.31 -1.59 -4.26
C PRO A 124 -19.74 -0.49 -5.23
N VAL A 125 -18.88 -0.16 -6.17
CA VAL A 125 -19.23 0.80 -7.23
C VAL A 125 -20.27 0.16 -8.15
N SER A 126 -21.44 0.78 -8.29
CA SER A 126 -22.55 0.26 -9.11
C SER A 126 -23.24 1.29 -10.00
N GLU A 127 -22.93 2.58 -9.82
CA GLU A 127 -23.54 3.71 -10.55
C GLU A 127 -22.50 4.53 -11.33
N LEU A 128 -21.24 4.15 -11.20
CA LEU A 128 -20.09 4.70 -11.91
C LEU A 128 -19.31 3.50 -12.42
N GLU A 129 -18.76 3.59 -13.62
CA GLU A 129 -17.74 2.63 -14.05
C GLU A 129 -16.38 3.19 -13.67
N VAL A 130 -15.62 2.43 -12.87
CA VAL A 130 -14.34 2.85 -12.32
C VAL A 130 -13.31 1.75 -12.52
N GLU A 131 -12.16 2.13 -13.05
CA GLU A 131 -11.01 1.26 -13.26
C GLU A 131 -9.77 1.88 -12.61
N ILE A 132 -9.01 1.08 -11.86
CA ILE A 132 -7.75 1.49 -11.23
C ILE A 132 -6.60 0.75 -11.92
N THR A 133 -5.59 1.49 -12.39
CA THR A 133 -4.41 0.88 -13.03
C THR A 133 -3.11 1.44 -12.46
N PRO A 134 -2.18 0.61 -11.95
CA PRO A 134 -2.40 -0.79 -11.60
C PRO A 134 -3.24 -0.94 -10.32
N GLU A 135 -3.98 -2.05 -10.18
CA GLU A 135 -4.74 -2.36 -8.95
C GLU A 135 -3.84 -2.82 -7.79
N THR A 136 -2.58 -3.15 -8.07
CA THR A 136 -1.61 -3.59 -7.07
C THR A 136 -0.27 -2.90 -7.29
N VAL A 137 0.31 -2.39 -6.22
CA VAL A 137 1.62 -1.73 -6.21
C VAL A 137 2.49 -2.22 -5.06
N GLU A 138 3.81 -2.03 -5.17
CA GLU A 138 4.77 -2.32 -4.11
C GLU A 138 5.34 -0.99 -3.59
N VAL A 139 4.95 -0.58 -2.38
CA VAL A 139 5.27 0.73 -1.82
C VAL A 139 6.52 0.65 -0.93
N LYS A 140 7.51 1.51 -1.20
CA LYS A 140 8.80 1.51 -0.48
C LYS A 140 9.15 2.89 0.08
N PRO A 141 9.84 2.98 1.23
CA PRO A 141 10.33 4.24 1.78
C PRO A 141 11.12 5.06 0.75
N GLY A 142 10.84 6.36 0.69
CA GLY A 142 11.53 7.29 -0.22
C GLY A 142 11.13 7.20 -1.69
N LYS A 143 10.14 6.36 -2.05
CA LYS A 143 9.60 6.25 -3.41
C LYS A 143 8.09 6.45 -3.40
N ASN A 144 7.62 7.21 -4.39
CA ASN A 144 6.20 7.34 -4.70
C ASN A 144 5.85 6.31 -5.78
N GLU A 145 4.80 5.54 -5.56
CA GLU A 145 4.20 4.70 -6.60
C GLU A 145 3.01 5.43 -7.20
N ALA A 146 2.87 5.35 -8.52
CA ALA A 146 1.79 5.99 -9.26
C ALA A 146 0.73 4.97 -9.65
N PHE A 147 -0.52 5.44 -9.70
CA PHE A 147 -1.64 4.72 -10.28
C PHE A 147 -2.55 5.71 -11.00
N GLU A 148 -3.51 5.19 -11.76
CA GLU A 148 -4.53 5.97 -12.44
C GLU A 148 -5.91 5.49 -12.03
N VAL A 149 -6.85 6.42 -11.96
CA VAL A 149 -8.27 6.12 -11.75
C VAL A 149 -9.04 6.66 -12.94
N LYS A 150 -9.58 5.75 -13.75
CA LYS A 150 -10.47 6.09 -14.84
C LYS A 150 -11.91 6.03 -14.34
N ILE A 151 -12.66 7.09 -14.57
CA ILE A 151 -14.05 7.25 -14.14
C ILE A 151 -14.88 7.50 -15.40
N ASP A 152 -15.83 6.63 -15.67
CA ASP A 152 -16.77 6.76 -16.78
C ASP A 152 -18.17 7.10 -16.28
N THR A 153 -18.76 8.14 -16.85
CA THR A 153 -20.04 8.72 -16.47
C THR A 153 -21.17 8.41 -17.46
N SER A 154 -21.05 7.35 -18.26
CA SER A 154 -22.09 6.92 -19.21
C SER A 154 -23.37 6.41 -18.54
N GLU A 155 -23.27 5.81 -17.35
CA GLU A 155 -24.42 5.23 -16.63
C GLU A 155 -24.89 6.07 -15.43
N VAL A 156 -24.37 7.29 -15.26
CA VAL A 156 -24.65 8.11 -14.07
C VAL A 156 -25.98 8.83 -14.15
N THR A 157 -26.52 9.19 -12.98
CA THR A 157 -27.63 10.13 -12.88
C THR A 157 -27.12 11.56 -12.95
N LEU A 158 -27.72 12.38 -13.82
CA LEU A 158 -27.41 13.80 -13.97
C LEU A 158 -27.68 14.58 -12.66
N GLY A 159 -26.77 15.49 -12.29
CA GLY A 159 -26.92 16.37 -11.13
C GLY A 159 -26.69 15.68 -9.79
N LYS A 160 -26.20 14.44 -9.79
CA LYS A 160 -25.85 13.69 -8.59
C LYS A 160 -24.35 13.85 -8.31
N THR A 161 -24.02 14.05 -7.03
CA THR A 161 -22.63 13.98 -6.56
C THR A 161 -22.34 12.57 -6.04
N TYR A 162 -21.22 12.00 -6.47
CA TYR A 162 -20.73 10.72 -6.01
C TYR A 162 -19.45 10.93 -5.20
N TYR A 163 -19.36 10.30 -4.03
CA TYR A 163 -18.12 10.28 -3.25
C TYR A 163 -17.44 8.92 -3.43
N LEU A 164 -16.43 8.91 -4.29
CA LEU A 164 -15.64 7.75 -4.64
C LEU A 164 -14.42 7.64 -3.73
N TYR A 165 -14.37 6.60 -2.92
CA TYR A 165 -13.24 6.32 -2.03
C TYR A 165 -12.26 5.39 -2.73
N ILE A 166 -11.02 5.83 -2.88
CA ILE A 166 -9.91 5.01 -3.35
C ILE A 166 -9.13 4.54 -2.13
N VAL A 167 -9.25 3.26 -1.83
CA VAL A 167 -8.72 2.64 -0.60
C VAL A 167 -7.53 1.76 -0.94
N ALA A 168 -6.43 2.00 -0.24
CA ALA A 168 -5.22 1.18 -0.22
C ALA A 168 -5.27 0.20 0.96
N PHE A 169 -5.16 -1.09 0.66
CA PHE A 169 -5.02 -2.17 1.64
C PHE A 169 -3.58 -2.68 1.63
N GLY A 170 -2.81 -2.35 2.66
CA GLY A 170 -1.45 -2.87 2.82
C GLY A 170 -1.44 -4.31 3.33
N GLY A 171 -0.51 -5.13 2.81
CA GLY A 171 -0.36 -6.54 3.20
C GLY A 171 -0.16 -6.77 4.70
N ASP A 172 0.42 -5.79 5.39
CA ASP A 172 0.66 -5.82 6.84
C ASP A 172 -0.53 -5.28 7.67
N GLY A 173 -1.69 -5.04 7.03
CA GLY A 173 -2.95 -4.71 7.68
C GLY A 173 -3.27 -3.22 7.82
N TRP A 174 -2.33 -2.34 7.45
CA TRP A 174 -2.60 -0.89 7.39
C TRP A 174 -3.53 -0.52 6.23
N LYS A 175 -4.21 0.61 6.37
CA LYS A 175 -5.10 1.16 5.34
C LYS A 175 -4.85 2.64 5.14
N GLY A 176 -5.04 3.10 3.92
CA GLY A 176 -5.02 4.51 3.56
C GLY A 176 -6.09 4.78 2.52
N TRP A 177 -6.64 5.99 2.47
CA TRP A 177 -7.63 6.32 1.46
C TRP A 177 -7.64 7.80 1.09
N ALA A 178 -8.08 8.05 -0.13
CA ALA A 178 -8.43 9.37 -0.65
C ALA A 178 -9.88 9.36 -1.18
N VAL A 179 -10.50 10.53 -1.25
CA VAL A 179 -11.87 10.73 -1.72
C VAL A 179 -11.85 11.54 -3.01
N VAL A 180 -12.65 11.12 -3.99
CA VAL A 180 -12.97 11.91 -5.17
C VAL A 180 -14.45 12.28 -5.10
N GLU A 181 -14.73 13.58 -5.04
CA GLU A 181 -16.07 14.13 -5.22
C GLU A 181 -16.32 14.31 -6.72
N VAL A 182 -17.16 13.46 -7.29
CA VAL A 182 -17.52 13.48 -8.72
C VAL A 182 -18.87 14.15 -8.88
N ILE A 183 -18.89 15.34 -9.48
CA ILE A 183 -20.11 16.11 -9.75
C ILE A 183 -20.48 15.91 -11.22
N THR A 184 -21.69 15.43 -11.49
CA THR A 184 -22.16 15.16 -12.86
C THR A 184 -23.02 16.32 -13.39
N GLU A 185 -22.64 16.86 -14.55
CA GLU A 185 -23.33 17.99 -15.19
C GLU A 185 -23.76 17.67 -16.63
N GLU A 186 -24.64 18.51 -17.20
CA GLU A 186 -25.07 18.35 -18.59
C GLU A 186 -23.91 18.58 -19.55
N THR A 187 -23.87 17.82 -20.65
CA THR A 187 -22.94 18.13 -21.74
C THR A 187 -23.42 19.40 -22.42
N THR A 188 -22.72 20.51 -22.22
CA THR A 188 -22.94 21.73 -23.02
C THR A 188 -22.46 21.47 -24.45
N VAL A 189 -23.40 21.24 -25.37
CA VAL A 189 -23.11 21.26 -26.81
C VAL A 189 -23.06 22.72 -27.25
N THR A 190 -21.86 23.28 -27.37
CA THR A 190 -21.68 24.57 -28.03
C THR A 190 -21.99 24.36 -29.52
N LYS A 191 -23.19 24.72 -29.95
CA LYS A 191 -23.48 24.85 -31.38
C LYS A 191 -22.69 26.04 -31.90
N GLU A 192 -21.58 25.78 -32.58
CA GLU A 192 -20.99 26.79 -33.45
C GLU A 192 -22.06 27.20 -34.46
N THR A 193 -22.43 28.47 -34.40
CA THR A 193 -23.38 29.06 -35.33
C THR A 193 -22.62 29.24 -36.63
N GLU A 194 -22.84 28.32 -37.57
CA GLU A 194 -22.41 28.43 -38.95
C GLU A 194 -23.12 29.67 -39.54
N ASN A 195 -22.39 30.77 -39.66
CA ASN A 195 -22.85 31.97 -40.37
C ASN A 195 -22.62 31.71 -41.86
N ASP A 196 -23.71 31.41 -42.57
CA ASP A 196 -23.83 31.53 -44.03
C ASP A 196 -23.61 32.98 -44.51
#